data_AF-A0AAD6P8K5-F1
#
_entry.id   AF-A0AAD6P8K5-F1
#
_cell.length_a   1.000
_cell.length_b   1.000
_cell.length_c   1.000
_cell.angle_alpha   90.00
_cell.angle_beta   90.00
_cell.angle_gamma   90.00
#
_symmetry.space_group_name_H-M   'P 1'
#
loop_
_entity.id
_entity.type
_entity.pdbx_description
1 polymer ?
#
loop_
_entity_poly.entity_id
_entity_poly.type
_entity_poly.pdbx_seq_one_letter_code
_entity_poly.pdbx_strand_id
1 'polypeptide(L)'
;MNVPTGFLNHVLYFIIFFPIFLFLFFLGCIKGAVFSPFVFLVIAFGDTGIVIGLWPLHLIWSNYCIIKSKRFGPYMKCLLILLVPIPIALWTVVGVVGSAVMGAMYGFHLACHGDI
;
A
#
# COMPACT_ATOMS: atom_id res chain seq x y z
N MET A 1 -52.71 -11.88 -21.01
CA MET A 1 -51.29 -12.02 -20.59
C MET A 1 -51.10 -11.12 -19.38
N ASN A 2 -51.38 -11.66 -18.19
CA ASN A 2 -51.38 -10.91 -16.93
C ASN A 2 -49.98 -11.06 -16.31
N VAL A 3 -49.05 -10.22 -16.72
CA VAL A 3 -47.71 -10.19 -16.11
C VAL A 3 -47.87 -9.73 -14.65
N PRO A 4 -47.29 -10.44 -13.67
CA PRO A 4 -47.38 -10.08 -12.27
C PRO A 4 -46.68 -8.73 -12.09
N THR A 5 -47.47 -7.68 -11.90
CA THR A 5 -47.02 -6.29 -11.80
C THR A 5 -45.96 -6.08 -10.72
N GLY A 6 -45.91 -6.96 -9.72
CA GLY A 6 -44.86 -6.98 -8.70
C GLY A 6 -43.46 -7.34 -9.22
N PHE A 7 -43.34 -8.29 -10.15
CA PHE A 7 -42.05 -8.72 -10.69
C PHE A 7 -41.47 -7.68 -11.65
N LEU A 8 -42.33 -7.12 -12.51
CA LEU A 8 -41.93 -6.09 -13.47
C LEU A 8 -41.48 -4.80 -12.78
N ASN A 9 -42.15 -4.39 -11.69
CA ASN A 9 -41.69 -3.27 -10.87
C ASN A 9 -40.32 -3.53 -10.24
N HIS A 10 -40.07 -4.74 -9.73
CA HIS A 10 -38.78 -5.09 -9.13
C HIS A 10 -37.63 -5.00 -10.15
N VAL A 11 -37.86 -5.50 -11.37
CA VAL A 11 -36.89 -5.40 -12.48
C VAL A 11 -36.66 -3.96 -12.91
N LEU A 12 -37.70 -3.12 -12.88
CA LEU A 12 -37.61 -1.70 -13.24
C LEU A 12 -36.83 -0.89 -12.19
N TYR A 13 -37.06 -1.16 -10.90
CA TYR A 13 -36.25 -0.60 -9.81
C TYR A 13 -34.79 -1.02 -9.93
N PHE A 14 -34.52 -2.29 -10.26
CA PHE A 14 -33.17 -2.78 -10.49
C PHE A 14 -32.47 -2.06 -11.65
N ILE A 15 -33.19 -1.87 -12.77
CA ILE A 15 -32.71 -1.13 -13.94
C ILE A 15 -32.43 0.35 -13.64
N ILE A 16 -33.20 0.99 -12.74
CA ILE A 16 -32.97 2.38 -12.32
C ILE A 16 -31.84 2.47 -11.28
N PHE A 17 -31.71 1.46 -10.42
CA PHE A 17 -30.66 1.40 -9.41
C PHE A 17 -29.27 1.19 -10.01
N PHE A 18 -29.16 0.36 -11.04
CA PHE A 18 -27.91 0.04 -11.71
C PHE A 18 -27.12 1.27 -12.24
N PRO A 19 -27.71 2.23 -12.99
CA PRO A 19 -26.98 3.41 -13.45
C PRO A 19 -26.61 4.37 -12.31
N ILE A 20 -27.40 4.43 -11.23
CA ILE A 20 -27.10 5.25 -10.04
C ILE A 20 -25.89 4.65 -9.31
N PHE A 21 -25.87 3.33 -9.15
CA PHE A 21 -24.73 2.61 -8.60
C PHE A 21 -23.47 2.81 -9.44
N LEU A 22 -23.56 2.63 -10.76
CA LEU A 22 -22.45 2.85 -11.68
C LEU A 22 -21.93 4.29 -11.61
N PHE A 23 -22.83 5.28 -11.54
CA PHE A 23 -22.46 6.68 -11.40
C PHE A 23 -21.73 6.97 -10.09
N LEU A 24 -22.24 6.47 -8.96
CA LEU A 24 -21.56 6.57 -7.66
C LEU A 24 -20.20 5.86 -7.68
N PHE A 25 -20.11 4.71 -8.36
CA PHE A 25 -18.87 3.95 -8.52
C PHE A 25 -17.82 4.75 -9.29
N PHE A 26 -18.17 5.33 -10.45
CA PHE A 26 -17.26 6.19 -11.21
C PHE A 26 -16.85 7.43 -10.42
N LEU A 27 -17.78 8.05 -9.68
CA LEU A 27 -17.48 9.21 -8.83
C LEU A 27 -16.49 8.84 -7.72
N GLY A 28 -16.65 7.65 -7.13
CA GLY A 28 -15.73 7.07 -6.15
C GLY A 28 -14.35 6.79 -6.75
N CYS A 29 -14.29 6.16 -7.92
CA CYS A 29 -13.04 5.88 -8.65
C CYS A 29 -12.28 7.16 -9.01
N ILE A 30 -12.96 8.19 -9.52
CA ILE A 30 -12.32 9.47 -9.88
C ILE A 30 -11.75 10.14 -8.63
N LYS A 31 -12.52 10.19 -7.54
CA LYS A 31 -12.07 10.80 -6.28
C LYS A 31 -10.89 10.03 -5.68
N GLY A 32 -10.94 8.69 -5.73
CA GLY A 32 -9.83 7.82 -5.36
C GLY A 32 -8.58 8.02 -6.22
N ALA A 33 -8.74 8.13 -7.54
CA ALA A 33 -7.64 8.36 -8.48
C ALA A 33 -6.97 9.72 -8.30
N VAL A 34 -7.72 10.76 -7.91
CA VAL A 34 -7.17 12.09 -7.61
C VAL A 34 -6.44 12.13 -6.27
N PHE A 35 -6.92 11.39 -5.26
CA PHE A 35 -6.25 11.31 -3.95
C PHE A 35 -5.07 10.32 -3.92
N SER A 36 -5.07 9.32 -4.79
CA SER A 36 -4.01 8.31 -4.92
C SER A 36 -2.60 8.91 -5.09
N PRO A 37 -2.33 9.85 -6.03
CA PRO A 37 -0.99 10.43 -6.20
C PRO A 37 -0.54 11.24 -4.98
N PHE A 38 -1.47 11.86 -4.24
CA PHE A 38 -1.13 12.59 -3.01
C PHE A 38 -0.65 11.66 -1.91
N VAL A 39 -1.35 10.53 -1.71
CA VAL A 39 -0.96 9.50 -0.74
C VAL A 39 0.37 8.86 -1.14
N PHE A 40 0.55 8.56 -2.43
CA PHE A 40 1.79 8.00 -2.95
C PHE A 40 2.98 8.93 -2.73
N LEU A 41 2.79 10.24 -2.90
CA LEU A 41 3.82 11.25 -2.65
C LEU A 41 4.21 11.35 -1.18
N VAL A 42 3.23 11.29 -0.27
CA VAL A 42 3.50 11.28 1.19
C VAL A 42 4.26 10.02 1.60
N ILE A 43 3.88 8.85 1.06
CA ILE A 43 4.58 7.59 1.32
C ILE A 43 6.02 7.66 0.80
N ALA A 44 6.23 8.18 -0.42
CA ALA A 44 7.56 8.32 -1.01
C ALA A 44 8.47 9.26 -0.21
N PHE A 45 7.93 10.39 0.27
CA PHE A 45 8.65 11.32 1.15
C PHE A 45 8.96 10.71 2.52
N GLY A 46 8.02 9.94 3.09
CA GLY A 46 8.21 9.23 4.34
C GLY A 46 9.31 8.18 4.23
N ASP A 47 9.29 7.37 3.17
CA ASP A 47 10.29 6.32 2.91
C ASP A 47 11.69 6.92 2.72
N THR A 48 11.81 7.96 1.90
CA THR A 48 13.10 8.67 1.74
C THR A 48 13.57 9.32 3.05
N GLY A 49 12.66 9.90 3.84
CA GLY A 49 13.00 10.44 5.16
C GLY A 49 13.52 9.37 6.12
N ILE A 50 12.94 8.17 6.11
CA ILE A 50 13.41 7.03 6.91
C ILE A 50 14.78 6.55 6.41
N VAL A 51 14.97 6.42 5.10
CA VAL A 51 16.26 6.02 4.51
C VAL A 51 17.36 7.05 4.81
N ILE A 52 17.05 8.35 4.78
CA ILE A 52 18.06 9.38 5.03
C ILE A 52 18.30 9.60 6.53
N GLY A 53 17.27 9.46 7.38
CA GLY A 53 17.39 9.73 8.82
C GLY A 53 17.81 8.52 9.64
N LEU A 54 17.17 7.37 9.41
CA LEU A 54 17.39 6.16 10.21
C LEU A 54 18.72 5.50 9.87
N TRP A 55 19.14 5.55 8.60
CA TRP A 55 20.34 4.89 8.11
C TRP A 55 21.66 5.46 8.68
N PRO A 56 21.94 6.78 8.65
CA PRO A 56 23.15 7.34 9.26
C PRO A 56 23.10 7.24 10.78
N LEU A 57 21.94 7.43 11.42
CA LEU A 57 21.80 7.29 12.87
C LEU A 57 22.16 5.87 13.32
N HIS A 58 21.71 4.87 12.57
CA HIS A 58 21.99 3.48 12.89
C HIS A 58 23.45 3.08 12.60
N LEU A 59 24.06 3.59 11.52
CA LEU A 59 25.49 3.44 11.24
C LEU A 59 26.35 4.03 12.36
N ILE A 60 26.01 5.22 12.84
CA ILE A 60 26.71 5.88 13.95
C ILE A 60 26.57 5.07 15.24
N TRP A 61 25.34 4.63 15.56
CA TRP A 61 25.08 3.87 16.79
C TRP A 61 25.76 2.50 16.78
N SER A 62 25.77 1.82 15.63
CA SER A 62 26.44 0.53 15.45
C SER A 62 27.95 0.68 15.58
N ASN A 63 28.55 1.69 14.93
CA ASN A 63 29.97 2.02 15.08
C ASN A 63 30.34 2.38 16.52
N TYR A 64 29.49 3.13 17.23
CA TYR A 64 29.70 3.50 18.63
C TYR A 64 29.71 2.26 19.56
N CYS A 65 28.74 1.36 19.42
CA CYS A 65 28.71 0.09 20.16
C CYS A 65 29.94 -0.79 19.86
N ILE A 66 30.36 -0.81 18.60
CA ILE A 66 31.51 -1.57 18.09
C ILE A 66 32.85 -1.06 18.65
N ILE A 67 33.03 0.25 18.77
CA ILE A 67 34.25 0.87 19.33
C ILE A 67 34.31 0.62 20.84
N LYS A 68 33.16 0.66 21.52
CA LYS A 68 33.08 0.48 22.97
C LYS A 68 33.29 -0.98 23.41
N SER A 69 33.07 -1.95 22.53
CA SER A 69 33.18 -3.38 22.85
C SER A 69 34.59 -3.94 22.56
N LYS A 70 35.32 -4.31 23.60
CA LYS A 70 36.69 -4.89 23.52
C LYS A 70 36.73 -6.37 23.10
N ARG A 71 35.59 -7.01 22.79
CA ARG A 71 35.47 -8.47 22.65
C ARG A 71 35.27 -9.00 21.22
N PHE A 72 35.09 -8.13 20.23
CA PHE A 72 34.76 -8.55 18.86
C PHE A 72 35.90 -8.27 17.87
N GLY A 73 36.32 -9.31 17.15
CA GLY A 73 37.26 -9.21 16.04
C GLY A 73 36.68 -8.45 14.83
N PRO A 74 37.53 -7.91 13.95
CA PRO A 74 37.14 -7.03 12.83
C PRO A 74 36.11 -7.64 11.88
N TYR A 75 36.09 -8.96 11.74
CA TYR A 75 35.16 -9.69 10.87
C TYR A 75 33.70 -9.66 11.35
N MET A 76 33.45 -9.81 12.66
CA MET A 76 32.08 -9.77 13.23
C MET A 76 31.48 -8.36 13.16
N LYS A 77 32.32 -7.32 13.18
CA LYS A 77 31.92 -5.92 13.01
C LYS A 77 31.39 -5.65 11.59
N CYS A 78 32.07 -6.22 10.59
CA CYS A 78 31.68 -6.08 9.18
C CYS A 78 30.38 -6.83 8.87
N LEU A 79 30.20 -8.04 9.42
CA LEU A 79 29.01 -8.85 9.22
C LEU A 79 27.74 -8.17 9.80
N LEU A 80 27.86 -7.53 10.96
CA LEU A 80 26.73 -6.84 11.61
C LEU A 80 26.33 -5.56 10.86
N ILE A 81 27.31 -4.86 10.28
CA ILE A 81 27.08 -3.70 9.40
C ILE A 81 26.37 -4.09 8.12
N LEU A 82 26.61 -5.29 7.59
CA LEU A 82 25.96 -5.78 6.38
C LEU A 82 24.56 -6.34 6.66
N LEU A 83 24.37 -7.04 7.78
CA LEU A 83 23.11 -7.74 8.09
C LEU A 83 21.95 -6.79 8.47
N VAL A 84 22.26 -5.58 8.92
CA VAL A 84 21.28 -4.57 9.36
C VAL A 84 20.60 -3.79 8.22
N PRO A 85 21.32 -3.28 7.19
CA PRO A 85 20.70 -2.58 6.07
C PRO A 85 19.93 -3.51 5.14
N ILE A 86 20.29 -4.81 5.07
CA ILE A 86 19.63 -5.80 4.22
C ILE A 86 18.12 -5.95 4.52
N PRO A 87 17.67 -6.25 5.75
CA PRO A 87 16.25 -6.41 6.04
C PRO A 87 15.46 -5.12 5.91
N ILE A 88 16.08 -3.95 6.17
CA ILE A 88 15.41 -2.66 6.00
C ILE A 88 15.17 -2.37 4.51
N ALA A 89 16.18 -2.57 3.65
CA ALA A 89 16.02 -2.41 2.21
C ALA A 89 15.07 -3.45 1.60
N LEU A 90 15.08 -4.68 2.11
CA LEU A 90 14.14 -5.71 1.67
C LEU A 90 12.71 -5.37 2.10
N TRP A 91 12.53 -4.79 3.29
CA TRP A 91 11.22 -4.39 3.82
C TRP A 91 10.61 -3.21 3.05
N THR A 92 11.40 -2.20 2.67
CA THR A 92 10.91 -1.05 1.89
C THR A 92 10.44 -1.48 0.50
N VAL A 93 11.19 -2.36 -0.18
CA VAL A 93 10.82 -2.90 -1.49
C VAL A 93 9.53 -3.73 -1.40
N VAL A 94 9.44 -4.62 -0.41
CA VAL A 94 8.22 -5.43 -0.20
C VAL A 94 7.03 -4.54 0.18
N GLY A 95 7.24 -3.46 0.94
CA GLY A 95 6.21 -2.50 1.33
C GLY A 95 5.65 -1.70 0.15
N VAL A 96 6.51 -1.23 -0.76
CA VAL A 96 6.10 -0.49 -1.96
C VAL A 96 5.37 -1.41 -2.93
N VAL A 97 5.92 -2.59 -3.22
CA VAL A 97 5.29 -3.55 -4.14
C VAL A 97 3.98 -4.06 -3.55
N GLY A 98 3.96 -4.38 -2.25
CA GLY A 98 2.75 -4.80 -1.54
C GLY A 98 1.67 -3.74 -1.57
N SER A 99 2.00 -2.46 -1.36
CA SER A 99 1.02 -1.37 -1.42
C SER A 99 0.46 -1.16 -2.83
N ALA A 100 1.30 -1.22 -3.86
CA ALA A 100 0.86 -1.10 -5.24
C ALA A 100 -0.03 -2.28 -5.66
N VAL A 101 0.37 -3.51 -5.32
CA VAL A 101 -0.39 -4.73 -5.63
C VAL A 101 -1.70 -4.76 -4.85
N MET A 102 -1.70 -4.45 -3.57
CA MET A 102 -2.91 -4.43 -2.74
C MET A 102 -3.88 -3.32 -3.20
N GLY A 103 -3.38 -2.14 -3.57
CA GLY A 103 -4.21 -1.07 -4.15
C GLY A 103 -4.87 -1.48 -5.46
N ALA A 104 -4.11 -2.11 -6.37
CA ALA A 104 -4.66 -2.63 -7.61
C ALA A 104 -5.66 -3.77 -7.36
N MET A 105 -5.35 -4.70 -6.45
CA MET A 105 -6.21 -5.81 -6.08
C MET A 105 -7.52 -5.35 -5.45
N TYR A 106 -7.51 -4.38 -4.54
CA TYR A 106 -8.74 -3.83 -3.97
C TYR A 106 -9.58 -3.11 -5.02
N GLY A 107 -8.96 -2.32 -5.91
CA GLY A 107 -9.66 -1.65 -7.00
C GLY A 107 -10.34 -2.64 -7.96
N PHE A 108 -9.64 -3.70 -8.35
CA PHE A 108 -10.19 -4.76 -9.21
C PHE A 108 -11.20 -5.66 -8.48
N HIS A 109 -10.98 -6.00 -7.21
CA HIS A 109 -11.89 -6.85 -6.44
C HIS A 109 -13.23 -6.16 -6.18
N LEU A 110 -13.22 -4.87 -5.83
CA LEU A 110 -14.44 -4.07 -5.73
C LEU A 110 -15.15 -3.89 -7.09
N ALA A 111 -14.39 -3.80 -8.19
CA ALA A 111 -14.96 -3.66 -9.52
C ALA A 111 -15.58 -4.94 -10.07
N CYS A 112 -15.09 -6.13 -9.69
CA CYS A 112 -15.58 -7.42 -10.21
C CYS A 112 -16.52 -8.18 -9.26
N HIS A 113 -16.52 -7.90 -7.95
CA HIS A 113 -17.46 -8.52 -6.99
C HIS A 113 -18.68 -7.62 -6.69
N GLY A 114 -18.71 -6.38 -7.18
CA GLY A 114 -19.87 -5.49 -7.02
C GLY A 114 -21.09 -5.85 -7.87
N ASP A 115 -21.00 -6.87 -8.72
CA ASP A 115 -22.06 -7.32 -9.65
C ASP A 115 -22.79 -8.60 -9.20
N ILE A 116 -22.93 -8.84 -7.88
CA ILE A 116 -23.76 -9.94 -7.34
C ILE A 116 -24.65 -9.42 -6.20
#